data_AF-D3QBN0-F1
#
_entry.id   AF-D3QBN0-F1
#
_cell.length_a   1.000
_cell.length_b   1.000
_cell.length_c   1.000
_cell.angle_alpha   90.00
_cell.angle_beta   90.00
_cell.angle_gamma   90.00
#
_symmetry.space_group_name_H-M   'P 1'
#
loop_
_entity.id
_entity.type
_entity.pdbx_description
1 polymer ?
#
loop_
_entity_poly.entity_id
_entity_poly.type
_entity_poly.pdbx_seq_one_letter_code
_entity_poly.pdbx_strand_id
1 'polypeptide(L)'
;MTDESTCGTGMAANAVLPTRMAEVVAAMADVLTRHTESLNPDDPAAEAEREAWLAIAAEQRQIARHLTASADRMEAQRELPWADHDMAALTSADATSAFTHFVTAQERLSDLLTEQLVEYRSMLADSRGTDAEA
;
A
#
# COMPACT_ATOMS: atom_id res chain seq x y z
N MET A 1 33.20 7.51 -0.02
CA MET A 1 31.97 6.79 -0.41
C MET A 1 31.10 7.78 -1.15
N THR A 2 31.19 7.82 -2.47
CA THR A 2 30.30 8.62 -3.31
C THR A 2 29.61 7.62 -4.21
N ASP A 3 28.61 6.96 -3.65
CA ASP A 3 27.66 6.22 -4.46
C ASP A 3 26.83 7.30 -5.15
N GLU A 4 27.21 7.63 -6.38
CA GLU A 4 26.62 8.71 -7.15
C GLU A 4 25.25 8.24 -7.66
N SER A 5 24.32 8.06 -6.73
CA SER A 5 22.95 7.69 -7.07
C SER A 5 22.37 8.81 -7.91
N THR A 6 22.11 8.56 -9.18
CA THR A 6 21.38 9.52 -10.02
C THR A 6 19.95 9.66 -9.50
N CYS A 7 19.27 10.76 -9.85
CA CYS A 7 17.84 10.91 -9.59
C CYS A 7 17.02 9.74 -10.16
N GLY A 8 17.45 9.15 -11.28
CA GLY A 8 16.86 7.95 -11.86
C GLY A 8 16.95 6.73 -10.95
N THR A 9 18.16 6.44 -10.45
CA THR A 9 18.36 5.33 -9.49
C THR A 9 17.59 5.56 -8.19
N GLY A 10 17.53 6.80 -7.69
CA GLY A 10 16.73 7.18 -6.53
C GLY A 10 15.22 7.02 -6.76
N MET A 11 14.70 7.42 -7.93
CA MET A 11 13.31 7.23 -8.30
C MET A 11 12.94 5.74 -8.37
N ALA A 12 13.77 4.94 -9.05
CA ALA A 12 13.57 3.50 -9.18
C ALA A 12 13.65 2.78 -7.82
N ALA A 13 14.55 3.20 -6.92
CA ALA A 13 14.63 2.65 -5.57
C ALA A 13 13.35 2.92 -4.75
N ASN A 14 12.70 4.06 -4.98
CA ASN A 14 11.44 4.41 -4.30
C ASN A 14 10.21 3.69 -4.87
N ALA A 15 10.31 2.96 -5.99
CA ALA A 15 9.21 2.18 -6.55
C ALA A 15 8.72 1.07 -5.60
N VAL A 16 9.55 0.64 -4.65
CA VAL A 16 9.18 -0.38 -3.66
C VAL A 16 7.98 0.02 -2.81
N LEU A 17 7.83 1.30 -2.48
CA LEU A 17 6.72 1.77 -1.63
C LEU A 17 5.36 1.56 -2.32
N PRO A 18 5.08 2.11 -3.53
CA PRO A 18 3.82 1.86 -4.21
C PRO A 18 3.60 0.36 -4.53
N THR A 19 4.64 -0.42 -4.80
CA THR A 19 4.51 -1.88 -4.96
C THR A 19 3.94 -2.54 -3.70
N ARG A 20 4.52 -2.27 -2.52
CA ARG A 20 4.04 -2.84 -1.26
C ARG A 20 2.65 -2.34 -0.89
N MET A 21 2.34 -1.08 -1.15
CA MET A 21 1.00 -0.55 -0.94
C MET A 21 -0.03 -1.25 -1.85
N ALA A 22 0.32 -1.51 -3.11
CA ALA A 22 -0.55 -2.25 -4.04
C ALA A 22 -0.85 -3.66 -3.54
N GLU A 23 0.16 -4.37 -3.03
CA GLU A 23 0.01 -5.72 -2.45
C GLU A 23 -0.99 -5.73 -1.28
N VAL A 24 -0.82 -4.82 -0.31
CA VAL A 24 -1.69 -4.73 0.87
C VAL A 24 -3.13 -4.38 0.47
N VAL A 25 -3.30 -3.39 -0.42
CA VAL A 25 -4.62 -2.94 -0.89
C VAL A 25 -5.34 -4.02 -1.69
N ALA A 26 -4.62 -4.75 -2.55
CA ALA A 26 -5.19 -5.88 -3.29
C ALA A 26 -5.62 -7.01 -2.34
N ALA A 27 -4.77 -7.36 -1.36
CA ALA A 27 -5.09 -8.37 -0.37
C ALA A 27 -6.34 -8.00 0.46
N MET A 28 -6.50 -6.73 0.81
CA MET A 28 -7.71 -6.24 1.49
C MET A 28 -8.97 -6.45 0.64
N ALA A 29 -8.91 -6.17 -0.66
CA ALA A 29 -10.04 -6.42 -1.56
C ALA A 29 -10.42 -7.91 -1.61
N ASP A 30 -9.44 -8.79 -1.54
CA ASP A 30 -9.67 -10.24 -1.52
C ASP A 30 -10.29 -10.68 -0.20
N VAL A 31 -9.83 -10.16 0.95
CA VAL A 31 -10.47 -10.38 2.25
C VAL A 31 -11.94 -9.96 2.22
N LEU A 32 -12.23 -8.74 1.73
CA LEU A 32 -13.62 -8.25 1.62
C LEU A 32 -14.47 -9.13 0.71
N THR A 33 -13.93 -9.54 -0.45
CA THR A 33 -14.65 -10.41 -1.38
C THR A 33 -14.98 -11.75 -0.73
N ARG A 34 -13.99 -12.39 -0.08
CA ARG A 34 -14.18 -13.67 0.62
C ARG A 34 -15.14 -13.57 1.79
N HIS A 35 -15.09 -12.47 2.53
CA HIS A 35 -16.06 -12.23 3.60
C HIS A 35 -17.49 -12.24 3.04
N THR A 36 -17.75 -11.60 1.90
CA THR A 36 -19.11 -11.61 1.35
C THR A 36 -19.61 -13.02 1.02
N GLU A 37 -18.72 -13.97 0.69
CA GLU A 37 -19.09 -15.37 0.42
C GLU A 37 -19.63 -16.09 1.67
N SER A 38 -19.28 -15.64 2.88
CA SER A 38 -19.78 -16.24 4.14
C SER A 38 -21.14 -15.70 4.60
N LEU A 39 -21.70 -14.70 3.91
CA LEU A 39 -22.97 -14.09 4.30
C LEU A 39 -24.15 -15.01 3.99
N ASN A 40 -25.05 -15.16 4.96
CA ASN A 40 -26.26 -15.97 4.83
C ASN A 40 -27.19 -15.40 3.74
N PRO A 41 -27.50 -16.14 2.66
CA PRO A 41 -28.38 -15.64 1.60
C PRO A 41 -29.82 -15.41 2.05
N ASP A 42 -30.25 -16.04 3.16
CA ASP A 42 -31.61 -15.90 3.68
C ASP A 42 -31.74 -14.72 4.67
N ASP A 43 -30.63 -14.06 5.02
CA ASP A 43 -30.65 -12.85 5.85
C ASP A 43 -30.87 -11.61 4.97
N PRO A 44 -31.99 -10.87 5.14
CA PRO A 44 -32.25 -9.66 4.35
C PRO A 44 -31.18 -8.56 4.53
N ALA A 45 -30.45 -8.54 5.65
CA ALA A 45 -29.36 -7.60 5.87
C ALA A 45 -28.09 -7.95 5.06
N ALA A 46 -27.91 -9.22 4.71
CA ALA A 46 -26.72 -9.71 4.01
C ALA A 46 -26.56 -9.09 2.61
N GLU A 47 -27.65 -8.74 1.93
CA GLU A 47 -27.57 -8.17 0.59
C GLU A 47 -26.95 -6.76 0.59
N ALA A 48 -27.37 -5.90 1.52
CA ALA A 48 -26.81 -4.56 1.65
C ALA A 48 -25.31 -4.60 2.04
N GLU A 49 -24.95 -5.52 2.92
CA GLU A 49 -23.56 -5.76 3.34
C GLU A 49 -22.70 -6.29 2.18
N ARG A 50 -23.23 -7.24 1.40
CA ARG A 50 -22.60 -7.78 0.19
C ARG A 50 -22.35 -6.68 -0.84
N GLU A 51 -23.36 -5.88 -1.16
CA GLU A 51 -23.25 -4.79 -2.13
C GLU A 51 -22.17 -3.79 -1.70
N ALA A 52 -22.22 -3.34 -0.44
CA ALA A 52 -21.28 -2.36 0.09
C ALA A 52 -19.83 -2.85 0.02
N TRP A 53 -19.55 -4.08 0.45
CA TRP A 53 -18.18 -4.60 0.46
C TRP A 53 -17.66 -4.95 -0.93
N LEU A 54 -18.51 -5.45 -1.83
CA LEU A 54 -18.08 -5.69 -3.21
C LEU A 54 -17.74 -4.38 -3.93
N ALA A 55 -18.49 -3.30 -3.67
CA ALA A 55 -18.16 -1.98 -4.20
C ALA A 55 -16.79 -1.50 -3.69
N ILE A 56 -16.54 -1.56 -2.38
CA ILE A 56 -15.24 -1.19 -1.80
C ILE A 56 -14.12 -2.08 -2.35
N ALA A 57 -14.33 -3.39 -2.44
CA ALA A 57 -13.33 -4.31 -2.99
C ALA A 57 -12.97 -3.96 -4.45
N ALA A 58 -13.94 -3.53 -5.27
CA ALA A 58 -13.68 -3.09 -6.64
C ALA A 58 -12.81 -1.82 -6.66
N GLU A 59 -13.09 -0.85 -5.79
CA GLU A 59 -12.28 0.38 -5.65
C GLU A 59 -10.86 0.07 -5.18
N GLN A 60 -10.70 -0.78 -4.15
CA GLN A 60 -9.38 -1.20 -3.66
C GLN A 60 -8.58 -1.88 -4.78
N ARG A 61 -9.18 -2.77 -5.58
CA ARG A 61 -8.51 -3.37 -6.75
C ARG A 61 -8.08 -2.33 -7.77
N GLN A 62 -8.88 -1.28 -7.99
CA GLN A 62 -8.50 -0.19 -8.88
C GLN A 62 -7.31 0.60 -8.34
N ILE A 63 -7.31 0.93 -7.05
CA ILE A 63 -6.21 1.62 -6.37
C ILE A 63 -4.91 0.81 -6.48
N ALA A 64 -4.97 -0.50 -6.21
CA ALA A 64 -3.82 -1.40 -6.36
C ALA A 64 -3.24 -1.35 -7.78
N ARG A 65 -4.08 -1.43 -8.82
CA ARG A 65 -3.60 -1.32 -10.22
C ARG A 65 -2.92 0.02 -10.51
N HIS A 66 -3.44 1.11 -9.98
CA HIS A 66 -2.81 2.43 -10.16
C HIS A 66 -1.46 2.54 -9.45
N LEU A 67 -1.35 1.98 -8.24
CA LEU A 67 -0.10 1.91 -7.49
C LEU A 67 0.94 1.06 -8.23
N THR A 68 0.59 -0.14 -8.70
CA THR A 68 1.47 -0.99 -9.50
C THR A 68 1.95 -0.26 -10.76
N ALA A 69 1.03 0.33 -11.54
CA ALA A 69 1.41 1.07 -12.74
C ALA A 69 2.31 2.28 -12.45
N SER A 70 2.15 2.92 -11.28
CA SER A 70 3.05 3.98 -10.85
C SER A 70 4.43 3.45 -10.48
N ALA A 71 4.50 2.34 -9.74
CA ALA A 71 5.76 1.68 -9.40
C ALA A 71 6.54 1.26 -10.66
N ASP A 72 5.87 0.65 -11.64
CA ASP A 72 6.48 0.26 -12.92
C ASP A 72 7.07 1.46 -13.65
N ARG A 73 6.36 2.59 -13.66
CA ARG A 73 6.86 3.84 -14.26
C ARG A 73 8.07 4.40 -13.51
N MET A 74 8.07 4.34 -12.17
CA MET A 74 9.19 4.78 -11.35
C MET A 74 10.43 3.91 -11.58
N GLU A 75 10.26 2.59 -11.63
CA GLU A 75 11.34 1.66 -11.92
C GLU A 75 11.93 1.86 -13.32
N ALA A 76 11.08 2.12 -14.32
CA ALA A 76 11.53 2.41 -15.69
C ALA A 76 12.39 3.68 -15.81
N GLN A 77 12.41 4.54 -14.77
CA GLN A 77 13.26 5.73 -14.73
C GLN A 77 14.69 5.47 -14.24
N ARG A 78 15.07 4.23 -13.93
CA ARG A 78 16.38 3.89 -13.34
C ARG A 78 17.57 4.50 -14.08
N GLU A 79 17.53 4.44 -15.41
CA GLU A 79 18.60 4.91 -16.29
C GLU A 79 18.47 6.40 -16.63
N LEU A 80 17.59 7.15 -15.97
CA LEU A 80 17.50 8.59 -16.19
C LEU A 80 18.84 9.25 -15.82
N PRO A 81 19.43 10.03 -16.74
CA PRO A 81 20.66 10.74 -16.48
C PRO A 81 20.43 11.85 -15.44
N TRP A 82 21.50 12.25 -14.76
CA TRP A 82 21.48 13.43 -13.91
C TRP A 82 21.31 14.69 -14.78
N ALA A 83 20.24 15.43 -14.53
CA ALA A 83 20.06 16.77 -15.07
C ALA A 83 20.72 17.81 -14.15
N ASP A 84 21.12 18.96 -14.70
CA ASP A 84 21.59 20.07 -13.87
C ASP A 84 20.46 20.56 -12.95
N HIS A 85 20.70 20.54 -11.63
CA HIS A 85 19.72 20.96 -10.62
C HIS A 85 20.15 22.28 -10.02
N ASP A 86 19.20 23.20 -9.83
CA ASP A 86 19.41 24.33 -8.92
C ASP A 86 19.49 23.77 -7.49
N MET A 87 20.71 23.66 -6.98
CA MET A 87 20.97 23.11 -5.66
C MET A 87 20.37 23.97 -4.55
N ALA A 88 20.27 25.29 -4.72
CA ALA A 88 19.65 26.16 -3.71
C ALA A 88 18.14 25.89 -3.61
N ALA A 89 17.48 25.62 -4.74
CA ALA A 89 16.08 25.21 -4.77
C ALA A 89 15.90 23.78 -4.20
N LEU A 90 16.77 22.84 -4.58
CA LEU A 90 16.68 21.43 -4.15
C LEU A 90 16.89 21.26 -2.64
N THR A 91 17.71 22.12 -2.03
CA THR A 91 17.95 22.13 -0.57
C THR A 91 17.25 23.29 0.13
N SER A 92 16.22 23.87 -0.49
CA SER A 92 15.44 24.93 0.12
C SER A 92 14.67 24.44 1.35
N ALA A 93 14.18 25.37 2.17
CA ALA A 93 13.33 25.05 3.30
C ALA A 93 12.05 24.32 2.86
N ASP A 94 11.47 24.70 1.71
CA ASP A 94 10.26 24.08 1.17
C ASP A 94 10.52 22.64 0.70
N ALA A 95 11.63 22.41 -0.01
CA ALA A 95 12.02 21.06 -0.43
C ALA A 95 12.29 20.15 0.78
N THR A 96 12.99 20.68 1.79
CA THR A 96 13.23 19.97 3.05
C THR A 96 11.91 19.66 3.76
N SER A 97 11.00 20.63 3.85
CA SER A 97 9.68 20.46 4.47
C SER A 97 8.84 19.39 3.78
N ALA A 98 8.83 19.36 2.45
CA ALA A 98 8.14 18.34 1.67
C ALA A 98 8.70 16.94 1.97
N PHE A 99 10.03 16.79 2.02
CA PHE A 99 10.66 15.52 2.34
C PHE A 99 10.43 15.10 3.80
N THR A 100 10.48 16.05 4.75
CA THR A 100 10.10 15.79 6.15
C THR A 100 8.67 15.26 6.25
N HIS A 101 7.72 15.89 5.56
CA HIS A 101 6.34 15.41 5.58
C HIS A 101 6.21 13.99 5.00
N PHE A 102 6.92 13.69 3.92
CA PHE A 102 6.95 12.34 3.35
C PHE A 102 7.48 11.31 4.36
N VAL A 103 8.61 11.56 5.01
CA VAL A 103 9.18 10.68 6.03
C VAL A 103 8.21 10.48 7.19
N THR A 104 7.62 11.54 7.73
CA THR A 104 6.63 11.44 8.82
C THR A 104 5.36 10.71 8.40
N ALA A 105 4.95 10.76 7.13
CA ALA A 105 3.84 9.94 6.63
C ALA A 105 4.21 8.44 6.61
N GLN A 106 5.45 8.11 6.22
CA GLN A 106 5.92 6.72 6.24
C GLN A 106 6.04 6.16 7.66
N GLU A 107 6.54 6.95 8.61
CA GLU A 107 6.61 6.56 10.04
C GLU A 107 5.21 6.22 10.57
N ARG A 108 4.24 7.12 10.37
CA ARG A 108 2.85 6.89 10.80
C ARG A 108 2.22 5.65 10.16
N LEU A 109 2.51 5.39 8.89
CA LEU A 109 2.03 4.18 8.22
C LEU A 109 2.68 2.92 8.80
N SER A 110 3.98 2.97 9.11
CA SER A 110 4.70 1.87 9.74
C SER A 110 4.13 1.54 11.12
N ASP A 111 3.86 2.56 11.93
CA ASP A 111 3.26 2.40 13.26
C ASP A 111 1.87 1.75 13.15
N LEU A 112 1.01 2.28 12.27
CA LEU A 112 -0.32 1.73 12.02
C LEU A 112 -0.27 0.24 11.63
N LEU A 113 0.59 -0.12 10.66
CA LEU A 113 0.71 -1.50 10.20
C LEU A 113 1.25 -2.41 11.30
N THR A 114 2.20 -1.92 12.10
CA THR A 114 2.75 -2.68 13.24
C THR A 114 1.68 -2.96 14.28
N GLU A 115 0.87 -1.96 14.64
CA GLU A 115 -0.23 -2.10 15.59
C GLU A 115 -1.31 -3.06 15.07
N GLN A 116 -1.77 -2.88 13.83
CA GLN A 116 -2.79 -3.74 13.22
C GLN A 116 -2.35 -5.20 13.10
N LEU A 117 -1.07 -5.45 12.81
CA LEU A 117 -0.54 -6.81 12.68
C LEU A 117 -0.62 -7.60 13.99
N VAL A 118 -0.65 -6.94 15.16
CA VAL A 118 -0.85 -7.64 16.44
C VAL A 118 -2.25 -8.27 16.47
N GLU A 119 -3.27 -7.48 16.16
CA GLU A 119 -4.67 -7.91 16.14
C GLU A 119 -4.92 -8.96 15.05
N TYR A 120 -4.53 -8.68 13.81
CA TYR A 120 -4.78 -9.58 12.68
C TYR A 120 -4.07 -10.93 12.81
N ARG A 121 -2.90 -10.98 13.46
CA ARG A 121 -2.23 -12.26 13.76
C ARG A 121 -2.97 -13.05 14.84
N SER A 122 -3.55 -12.38 15.84
CA SER A 122 -4.42 -13.04 16.83
C SER A 122 -5.63 -13.65 16.15
N MET A 123 -6.35 -12.86 15.34
CA MET A 123 -7.52 -13.34 14.59
C MET A 123 -7.18 -14.51 13.65
N LEU A 124 -6.01 -14.46 12.99
CA LEU A 124 -5.54 -15.55 12.14
C LEU A 124 -5.20 -16.82 12.94
N ALA A 125 -4.71 -16.69 14.17
CA ALA A 125 -4.47 -17.83 15.05
C ALA A 125 -5.79 -18.47 15.51
N ASP A 126 -6.77 -17.64 15.90
CA ASP A 126 -8.07 -18.11 16.36
C ASP A 126 -8.84 -18.85 15.25
N SER A 127 -8.90 -18.29 14.05
CA SER A 127 -9.54 -18.94 12.88
C SER A 127 -8.91 -20.28 12.50
N ARG A 128 -7.58 -20.42 12.61
CA ARG A 128 -6.90 -21.69 12.38
C ARG A 128 -7.09 -22.70 13.49
N GLY A 129 -7.32 -22.24 14.72
CA GLY A 129 -7.66 -23.09 15.86
C GLY A 129 -9.06 -23.68 15.72
N THR A 130 -10.03 -22.90 15.22
CA THR A 130 -11.40 -23.38 14.99
C THR A 130 -11.51 -24.40 13.86
N ASP A 131 -10.64 -24.34 12.85
CA ASP A 131 -10.61 -25.32 11.75
C ASP A 131 -10.01 -26.68 12.16
N ALA A 132 -9.27 -26.75 13.29
CA ALA A 132 -8.66 -27.98 13.78
C ALA A 132 -9.60 -28.82 14.67
N GLU A 133 -10.72 -28.25 15.11
CA GLU A 133 -11.71 -28.88 15.99
C GLU A 133 -13.03 -29.24 15.26
N ALA A 134 -13.14 -28.94 13.97
CA ALA A 134 -14.28 -29.27 13.09
C ALA A 134 -13.98 -30.46 12.17
#